data_AF-A0A091R366-F1
#
_entry.id   AF-A0A091R366-F1
#
_cell.length_a   1.000
_cell.length_b   1.000
_cell.length_c   1.000
_cell.angle_alpha   90.00
_cell.angle_beta   90.00
_cell.angle_gamma   90.00
#
_symmetry.space_group_name_H-M   'P 1'
#
loop_
_entity.id
_entity.type
_entity.pdbx_description
1 polymer ?
#
loop_
_entity_poly.entity_id
_entity_poly.type
_entity_poly.pdbx_seq_one_letter_code
_entity_poly.pdbx_strand_id
1 'polypeptide(L)' 'DGFKLEEGRFRLDIRKKLLTMRVVRLWHKLPREAVAGPSLEVLTATLDGALSSL' A
#
# COMPACT_ATOMS: atom_id res chain seq x y z
N ASP A 1 28.40 12.29 13.56
CA ASP A 1 27.27 11.33 13.49
C ASP A 1 26.33 11.46 12.27
N GLY A 2 26.63 12.28 11.25
CA GLY A 2 25.74 12.48 10.10
C GLY A 2 25.65 11.30 9.10
N PHE A 3 26.70 10.46 9.02
CA PHE A 3 26.78 9.38 8.03
C PHE A 3 25.73 8.27 8.26
N LYS A 4 25.39 7.99 9.53
CA LYS A 4 24.37 6.98 9.89
C LYS A 4 22.94 7.41 9.53
N LEU A 5 22.66 8.71 9.48
CA LEU A 5 21.35 9.25 9.09
C LEU A 5 21.13 9.17 7.57
N GLU A 6 22.18 9.44 6.78
CA GLU A 6 22.14 9.23 5.33
C GLU A 6 22.00 7.76 4.96
N GLU A 7 22.70 6.85 5.64
CA GLU A 7 22.58 5.40 5.40
C GLU A 7 21.17 4.88 5.74
N GLY A 8 20.55 5.39 6.81
CA GLY A 8 19.16 5.09 7.18
C GLY A 8 18.17 5.56 6.12
N ARG A 9 18.36 6.79 5.59
CA ARG A 9 17.55 7.34 4.48
C ARG A 9 17.73 6.54 3.20
N PHE A 10 18.96 6.17 2.86
CA PHE A 10 19.27 5.36 1.68
C PHE A 10 18.60 3.97 1.75
N ARG A 11 18.69 3.30 2.90
CA ARG A 11 18.00 2.02 3.14
C ARG A 11 16.47 2.14 3.09
N LEU A 12 15.91 3.27 3.51
CA LEU A 12 14.49 3.55 3.41
C LEU A 12 14.06 3.79 1.96
N ASP A 13 14.80 4.58 1.21
CA ASP A 13 14.50 4.89 -0.20
C ASP A 13 14.58 3.64 -1.09
N ILE A 14 15.55 2.75 -0.85
CA ILE A 14 15.63 1.47 -1.55
C ILE A 14 14.43 0.59 -1.22
N ARG A 15 14.06 0.46 0.07
CA ARG A 15 12.87 -0.32 0.45
C ARG A 15 11.60 0.25 -0.15
N LYS A 16 11.45 1.58 -0.17
CA LYS A 16 10.30 2.26 -0.78
C LYS A 16 10.21 1.96 -2.28
N LYS A 17 11.31 2.08 -3.02
CA LYS A 17 11.36 1.71 -4.46
C LYS A 17 11.02 0.24 -4.70
N LEU A 18 11.57 -0.67 -3.89
CA LEU A 18 11.30 -2.11 -4.00
C LEU A 18 9.84 -2.44 -3.70
N LEU A 19 9.25 -1.80 -2.69
CA LEU A 19 7.84 -1.96 -2.36
C LEU A 19 6.94 -1.44 -3.50
N THR A 20 7.22 -0.25 -4.05
CA THR A 20 6.48 0.26 -5.20
C THR A 20 6.55 -0.69 -6.39
N MET A 21 7.73 -1.22 -6.73
CA MET A 21 7.87 -2.19 -7.83
C MET A 21 7.16 -3.52 -7.56
N ARG A 22 7.20 -4.02 -6.32
CA ARG A 22 6.49 -5.24 -5.90
C ARG A 22 4.98 -5.05 -5.96
N VAL A 23 4.50 -3.91 -5.48
CA VAL A 23 3.09 -3.52 -5.52
C VAL A 23 2.66 -3.42 -6.98
N VAL A 24 3.31 -2.61 -7.83
CA VAL A 24 2.95 -2.49 -9.25
C VAL A 24 2.91 -3.84 -9.96
N ARG A 25 3.90 -4.72 -9.73
CA ARG A 25 3.92 -6.08 -10.30
C ARG A 25 2.79 -6.96 -9.77
N LEU A 26 2.45 -6.83 -8.49
CA LEU A 26 1.36 -7.57 -7.86
C LEU A 26 0.00 -7.09 -8.40
N TRP A 27 -0.18 -5.77 -8.55
CA TRP A 27 -1.37 -5.17 -9.17
C TRP A 27 -1.52 -5.57 -10.63
N HIS A 28 -0.43 -5.67 -11.39
CA HIS A 28 -0.47 -6.14 -12.78
C HIS A 28 -0.79 -7.64 -12.91
N LYS A 29 -0.57 -8.42 -11.84
CA LYS A 29 -0.82 -9.87 -11.78
C LYS A 29 -2.10 -10.24 -11.03
N LEU A 30 -2.69 -9.29 -10.31
CA LEU A 30 -3.97 -9.47 -9.65
C LEU A 30 -5.06 -9.46 -10.74
N PRO A 31 -5.88 -10.53 -10.85
CA PRO A 31 -7.03 -10.50 -11.75
C PRO A 31 -7.94 -9.35 -11.33
N ARG A 32 -8.55 -8.66 -12.30
CA ARG A 32 -9.52 -7.59 -12.02
C ARG A 32 -10.63 -8.07 -11.06
N GLU A 33 -11.00 -9.35 -11.09
CA GLU A 33 -11.89 -9.99 -10.10
C GLU A 33 -11.39 -9.91 -8.64
N ALA A 34 -10.09 -9.90 -8.37
CA ALA A 34 -9.56 -9.75 -7.00
C ALA A 34 -9.60 -8.28 -6.52
N VAL A 35 -9.65 -7.33 -7.46
CA VAL A 35 -9.88 -5.90 -7.20
C VAL A 35 -11.36 -5.60 -7.03
N ALA A 36 -12.24 -6.40 -7.65
CA ALA A 36 -13.71 -6.37 -7.51
C ALA A 36 -14.25 -7.57 -6.71
N GLY A 37 -13.45 -8.11 -5.79
CA GLY A 37 -13.89 -9.15 -4.88
C GLY A 37 -14.68 -8.55 -3.71
N PRO A 38 -15.29 -9.38 -2.85
CA PRO A 38 -16.05 -8.94 -1.67
C PRO A 38 -15.28 -7.98 -0.74
N SER A 39 -13.96 -7.82 -0.93
CA SER A 39 -13.12 -6.86 -0.23
C SER A 39 -13.46 -5.40 -0.51
N LEU A 40 -13.87 -5.00 -1.72
CA LEU A 40 -14.14 -3.57 -2.00
C LEU A 40 -15.43 -3.11 -1.31
N GLU A 41 -16.52 -3.85 -1.47
CA GLU A 41 -17.82 -3.55 -0.85
C GLU A 41 -17.76 -3.58 0.68
N VAL A 42 -17.04 -4.57 1.25
CA VAL A 42 -16.82 -4.65 2.70
C VAL A 42 -15.93 -3.51 3.20
N LEU A 43 -14.92 -3.11 2.43
CA LEU A 43 -14.05 -1.99 2.77
C LEU A 43 -14.81 -0.65 2.70
N THR A 44 -15.65 -0.45 1.68
CA THR A 44 -16.49 0.75 1.57
C THR A 44 -17.57 0.79 2.65
N ALA A 45 -18.20 -0.34 2.98
CA ALA A 45 -19.18 -0.39 4.08
C ALA A 45 -18.55 -0.08 5.43
N THR A 46 -17.32 -0.54 5.66
CA THR A 46 -16.56 -0.20 6.88
C THR A 46 -16.18 1.28 6.90
N LEU A 47 -15.82 1.85 5.75
CA LEU A 47 -15.47 3.27 5.61
C LEU A 47 -16.68 4.18 5.82
N ASP A 48 -17.83 3.85 5.22
CA ASP A 48 -19.09 4.59 5.37
C ASP A 48 -19.62 4.51 6.80
N GLY A 49 -19.48 3.35 7.46
CA GLY A 49 -19.81 3.20 8.88
C GLY A 49 -18.94 4.06 9.79
N ALA A 50 -17.65 4.20 9.48
CA ALA A 50 -16.72 5.04 10.26
C ALA A 50 -16.87 6.54 9.95
N LEU A 51 -17.26 6.91 8.73
CA LEU A 51 -17.52 8.31 8.34
C LEU A 51 -18.89 8.80 8.81
N SER A 52 -19.88 7.92 8.95
CA SER A 52 -21.20 8.25 9.52
C SER A 52 -21.18 8.41 11.05
N SER A 53 -20.07 8.08 11.72
CA SER A 53 -19.91 8.23 13.17
C SER A 53 -19.19 9.52 13.59
N LEU A 54 -19.07 10.51 12.70
CA LEU A 54 -18.58 11.87 12.97
C LEU A 54 -19.73 12.87 12.83
#